data_AF-A0A2H4NRU9-F1
#
_entry.id   AF-A0A2H4NRU9-F1
#
_cell.length_a   1.000
_cell.length_b   1.000
_cell.length_c   1.000
_cell.angle_alpha   90.00
_cell.angle_beta   90.00
_cell.angle_gamma   90.00
#
_symmetry.space_group_name_H-M   'P 1'
#
loop_
_entity.id
_entity.type
_entity.pdbx_description
1 polymer ?
#
loop_
_entity_poly.entity_id
_entity_poly.type
_entity_poly.pdbx_seq_one_letter_code
_entity_poly.pdbx_strand_id
1 'polypeptide(L)'
;MSVSINKVLQKQNTNINQSEETWLKERELELDWFSGFSEAESMFYISTTGALSFKIKLHWDDRQTLVYIKNLLSGLVNREVGVIVDSKNQHESYYIVAKFIDILDILIPLFSKYYFTTSKFLDFQCFKAAAEIRKTSYKEKRKLNKEELNQILEIKATMNSKRSEFDMNDLPKRFLSPSRLIGFIEGDGAFCIPNMIPTLSIKQHSKNIHFYMKLLNF
;
A
#
# COMPACT_ATOMS: atom_id res chain seq x y z
N MET A 1 -37.93 10.23 -38.32
CA MET A 1 -36.58 9.89 -38.78
C MET A 1 -35.58 10.51 -37.82
N SER A 2 -35.11 9.76 -36.83
CA SER A 2 -34.02 10.17 -35.94
C SER A 2 -33.34 8.89 -35.43
N VAL A 3 -32.23 8.56 -36.08
CA VAL A 3 -31.41 7.38 -35.81
C VAL A 3 -30.52 7.68 -34.60
N SER A 4 -30.85 7.04 -33.49
CA SER A 4 -29.97 6.42 -32.48
C SER A 4 -28.50 6.88 -32.42
N ILE A 5 -28.21 7.99 -31.74
CA ILE A 5 -26.87 8.36 -31.25
C ILE A 5 -26.59 7.58 -29.96
N ASN A 6 -26.45 6.25 -30.08
CA ASN A 6 -26.27 5.35 -28.95
C ASN A 6 -25.18 4.31 -29.24
N LYS A 7 -23.98 4.74 -29.65
CA LYS A 7 -22.88 3.79 -29.95
C LYS A 7 -21.46 4.18 -29.53
N VAL A 8 -21.23 5.31 -28.86
CA VAL A 8 -19.85 5.74 -28.53
C VAL A 8 -19.52 5.76 -27.03
N LEU A 9 -20.48 5.56 -26.12
CA LEU A 9 -20.23 5.65 -24.66
C LEU A 9 -20.43 4.36 -23.84
N GLN A 10 -20.55 3.19 -24.47
CA GLN A 10 -20.73 1.92 -23.75
C GLN A 10 -19.74 0.81 -24.13
N LYS A 11 -18.45 1.16 -24.30
CA LYS A 11 -17.42 0.13 -24.53
C LYS A 11 -16.10 0.41 -23.83
N GLN A 12 -16.15 0.68 -22.53
CA GLN A 12 -15.02 0.42 -21.61
C GLN A 12 -15.53 -0.12 -20.27
N ASN A 13 -16.46 -1.08 -20.30
CA ASN A 13 -16.60 -2.02 -19.19
C ASN A 13 -15.53 -3.08 -19.37
N THR A 14 -14.40 -2.86 -18.71
CA THR A 14 -13.37 -3.85 -18.48
C THR A 14 -13.99 -5.06 -17.78
N ASN A 15 -13.85 -6.24 -18.38
CA ASN A 15 -14.00 -7.52 -17.70
C ASN A 15 -13.02 -7.53 -16.51
N ILE A 16 -13.49 -7.14 -15.32
CA ILE A 16 -12.82 -7.43 -14.07
C ILE A 16 -13.08 -8.92 -13.82
N ASN A 17 -12.02 -9.71 -13.71
CA ASN A 17 -12.11 -11.15 -13.58
C ASN A 17 -12.84 -11.52 -12.28
N GLN A 18 -13.91 -12.31 -12.38
CA GLN A 18 -14.72 -12.84 -11.28
C GLN A 18 -13.87 -13.48 -10.14
N SER A 19 -12.66 -13.96 -10.46
CA SER A 19 -11.71 -14.51 -9.50
C SER A 19 -11.14 -13.47 -8.54
N GLU A 20 -10.93 -12.22 -8.98
CA GLU A 20 -10.34 -11.15 -8.16
C GLU A 20 -11.29 -10.67 -7.06
N GLU A 21 -12.59 -10.59 -7.36
CA GLU A 21 -13.60 -10.19 -6.37
C GLU A 21 -13.86 -11.26 -5.31
N THR A 22 -13.52 -12.53 -5.58
CA THR A 22 -13.85 -13.67 -4.72
C THR A 22 -12.87 -13.80 -3.54
N TRP A 23 -11.56 -13.73 -3.76
CA TRP A 23 -10.57 -13.87 -2.67
C TRP A 23 -10.53 -12.65 -1.74
N LEU A 24 -10.90 -11.47 -2.24
CA LEU A 24 -10.96 -10.24 -1.42
C LEU A 24 -12.11 -10.24 -0.40
N LYS A 25 -13.09 -11.13 -0.53
CA LYS A 25 -14.25 -11.24 0.40
C LYS A 25 -13.99 -12.22 1.55
N GLU A 26 -13.21 -13.28 1.35
CA GLU A 26 -12.99 -14.32 2.37
C GLU A 26 -11.99 -13.94 3.47
N ARG A 27 -11.28 -12.82 3.30
CA ARG A 27 -10.26 -12.30 4.23
C ARG A 27 -10.42 -10.79 4.46
N GLU A 28 -11.64 -10.29 4.39
CA GLU A 28 -11.91 -8.85 4.40
C GLU A 28 -11.37 -8.17 5.67
N LEU A 29 -11.56 -8.77 6.85
CA LEU A 29 -11.08 -8.23 8.12
C LEU A 29 -9.55 -8.19 8.18
N GLU A 30 -8.88 -9.25 7.75
CA GLU A 30 -7.42 -9.37 7.75
C GLU A 30 -6.77 -8.45 6.73
N LEU A 31 -7.38 -8.28 5.55
CA LEU A 31 -6.90 -7.36 4.52
C LEU A 31 -7.15 -5.90 4.89
N ASP A 32 -8.26 -5.63 5.57
CA ASP A 32 -8.55 -4.29 6.07
C ASP A 32 -7.61 -3.91 7.22
N TRP A 33 -7.36 -4.83 8.16
CA TRP A 33 -6.29 -4.72 9.16
C TRP A 33 -4.93 -4.48 8.51
N PHE A 34 -4.56 -5.29 7.51
CA PHE A 34 -3.28 -5.15 6.83
C PHE A 34 -3.15 -3.80 6.12
N SER A 35 -4.25 -3.24 5.63
CA SER A 35 -4.25 -1.89 5.05
C SER A 35 -3.97 -0.81 6.10
N GLY A 36 -4.57 -0.92 7.29
CA GLY A 36 -4.29 -0.02 8.41
C GLY A 36 -2.85 -0.12 8.91
N PHE A 37 -2.36 -1.35 9.10
CA PHE A 37 -0.98 -1.62 9.51
C PHE A 37 0.02 -1.12 8.48
N SER A 38 -0.24 -1.35 7.19
CA SER A 38 0.59 -0.81 6.12
C SER A 38 0.55 0.72 6.08
N GLU A 39 -0.57 1.35 6.43
CA GLU A 39 -0.69 2.80 6.48
C GLU A 39 0.16 3.44 7.59
N ALA A 40 0.46 2.71 8.66
CA ALA A 40 1.46 3.10 9.66
C ALA A 40 2.88 2.74 9.18
N GLU A 41 3.18 1.45 9.05
CA GLU A 41 4.57 0.93 9.03
C GLU A 41 5.19 0.74 7.64
N SER A 42 4.39 0.71 6.58
CA SER A 42 4.92 0.32 5.26
C SER A 42 5.60 1.47 4.50
N MET A 43 6.45 1.07 3.54
CA MET A 43 7.11 1.96 2.59
C MET A 43 7.00 1.42 1.17
N PHE A 44 6.56 2.28 0.25
CA PHE A 44 6.70 2.07 -1.18
C PHE A 44 8.05 2.64 -1.65
N TYR A 45 8.80 1.85 -2.40
CA TYR A 45 10.16 2.20 -2.81
C TYR A 45 10.39 1.96 -4.29
N ILE A 46 11.03 2.92 -4.94
CA ILE A 46 11.53 2.85 -6.32
C ILE A 46 13.05 3.04 -6.26
N SER A 47 13.84 2.14 -6.84
CA SER A 47 15.30 2.26 -6.91
C SER A 47 15.73 3.25 -8.01
N THR A 48 17.01 3.61 -8.04
CA THR A 48 17.61 4.38 -9.15
C THR A 48 17.64 3.61 -10.46
N THR A 49 17.46 2.29 -10.43
CA THR A 49 17.36 1.41 -11.61
C THR A 49 15.91 1.16 -12.03
N GLY A 50 14.94 1.87 -11.42
CA GLY A 50 13.51 1.70 -11.69
C GLY A 50 12.94 0.37 -11.18
N ALA A 51 13.60 -0.29 -10.23
CA ALA A 51 13.08 -1.47 -9.54
C ALA A 51 12.11 -1.02 -8.44
N LEU A 52 10.96 -1.70 -8.36
CA LEU A 52 9.92 -1.39 -7.40
C LEU A 52 9.96 -2.41 -6.25
N SER A 53 9.72 -1.95 -5.02
CA SER A 53 9.53 -2.82 -3.87
C SER A 53 8.62 -2.19 -2.83
N PHE A 54 7.77 -3.00 -2.22
CA PHE A 54 7.06 -2.67 -0.98
C PHE A 54 7.80 -3.28 0.20
N LYS A 55 7.92 -2.53 1.30
CA LYS A 55 8.66 -2.95 2.48
C LYS A 55 7.91 -2.62 3.76
N ILE A 56 8.01 -3.50 4.74
CA ILE A 56 7.65 -3.24 6.14
C ILE A 56 8.88 -3.57 6.97
N LYS A 57 9.26 -2.66 7.87
CA LYS A 57 10.41 -2.82 8.76
C LYS A 57 9.91 -2.77 10.19
N LEU A 58 10.18 -3.80 10.96
CA LEU A 58 9.85 -3.85 12.39
C LEU A 58 11.09 -4.21 13.21
N HIS A 59 11.00 -4.06 14.53
CA HIS A 59 11.96 -4.66 15.44
C HIS A 59 11.92 -6.19 15.33
N TRP A 60 13.05 -6.86 15.59
CA TRP A 60 13.14 -8.32 15.48
C TRP A 60 12.19 -9.07 16.43
N ASP A 61 11.79 -8.47 17.55
CA ASP A 61 10.80 -9.04 18.48
C ASP A 61 9.41 -9.15 17.82
N ASP A 62 9.09 -8.25 16.88
CA ASP A 62 7.81 -8.22 16.16
C ASP A 62 7.87 -8.99 14.83
N ARG A 63 8.93 -9.77 14.60
CA ARG A 63 9.11 -10.56 13.37
C ARG A 63 7.93 -11.49 13.09
N GLN A 64 7.23 -11.96 14.12
CA GLN A 64 6.05 -12.82 13.95
C GLN A 64 4.92 -12.11 13.18
N THR A 65 4.78 -10.80 13.34
CA THR A 65 3.83 -9.98 12.57
C THR A 65 4.17 -9.99 11.08
N LEU A 66 5.47 -9.94 10.73
CA LEU A 66 5.92 -10.07 9.34
C LEU A 66 5.63 -11.47 8.77
N VAL A 67 5.80 -12.52 9.57
CA VAL A 67 5.46 -13.90 9.18
C VAL A 67 3.96 -14.03 8.91
N TYR A 68 3.13 -13.44 9.78
CA TYR A 68 1.68 -13.40 9.59
C TYR A 68 1.30 -12.70 8.28
N ILE A 69 1.84 -11.52 8.01
CA ILE A 69 1.60 -10.76 6.78
C ILE A 69 2.02 -11.56 5.54
N LYS A 70 3.20 -12.19 5.57
CA LYS A 70 3.70 -13.04 4.48
C LYS A 70 2.74 -14.20 4.21
N ASN A 71 2.27 -14.88 5.26
CA ASN A 71 1.35 -16.01 5.14
C ASN A 71 -0.03 -15.57 4.63
N LEU A 72 -0.54 -14.43 5.11
CA LEU A 72 -1.78 -13.82 4.63
C LEU A 72 -1.71 -13.61 3.11
N LEU A 73 -0.70 -12.88 2.63
CA LEU A 73 -0.57 -12.57 1.20
C LEU A 73 -0.25 -13.81 0.35
N SER A 74 0.54 -14.75 0.86
CA SER A 74 0.84 -16.00 0.17
C SER A 74 -0.39 -16.90 0.04
N GLY A 75 -1.25 -16.90 1.07
CA GLY A 75 -2.51 -17.66 1.08
C GLY A 75 -3.52 -17.18 0.05
N LEU A 76 -3.51 -15.89 -0.31
CA LEU A 76 -4.40 -15.32 -1.34
C LEU A 76 -4.19 -15.93 -2.73
N VAL A 77 -2.94 -16.29 -3.03
CA VAL A 77 -2.52 -16.74 -4.38
C VAL A 77 -1.94 -18.16 -4.38
N ASN A 78 -2.02 -18.85 -3.24
CA ASN A 78 -1.48 -20.19 -3.01
C ASN A 78 -0.01 -20.37 -3.49
N ARG A 79 0.82 -19.36 -3.25
CA ARG A 79 2.26 -19.35 -3.56
C ARG A 79 2.98 -18.34 -2.69
N GLU A 80 4.29 -18.47 -2.55
CA GLU A 80 5.08 -17.55 -1.73
C GLU A 80 5.09 -16.13 -2.33
N VAL A 81 4.69 -15.16 -1.51
CA VAL A 81 4.69 -13.72 -1.81
C VAL A 81 5.64 -13.02 -0.85
N GLY A 82 6.60 -12.30 -1.42
CA GLY A 82 7.62 -11.59 -0.65
C GLY A 82 8.58 -12.49 0.14
N VAL A 83 9.52 -11.85 0.82
CA VAL A 83 10.57 -12.49 1.63
C VAL A 83 10.73 -11.76 2.95
N ILE A 84 11.20 -12.47 3.97
CA ILE A 84 11.59 -11.88 5.26
C ILE A 84 13.11 -11.93 5.36
N VAL A 85 13.73 -10.78 5.67
CA VAL A 85 15.18 -10.63 5.83
C VAL A 85 15.45 -9.99 7.17
N ASP A 86 16.32 -10.63 7.96
CA ASP A 86 16.67 -10.18 9.30
C ASP A 86 18.03 -9.48 9.28
N SER A 87 18.10 -8.27 9.84
CA SER A 87 19.33 -7.53 10.07
C SER A 87 19.74 -7.66 11.53
N LYS A 88 20.51 -8.72 11.84
CA LYS A 88 20.91 -9.04 13.22
C LYS A 88 21.61 -7.88 13.93
N ASN A 89 22.44 -7.13 13.20
CA ASN A 89 23.22 -6.03 13.77
C ASN A 89 22.36 -4.80 14.12
N GLN A 90 21.18 -4.66 13.52
CA GLN A 90 20.30 -3.52 13.72
C GLN A 90 19.05 -3.88 14.55
N HIS A 91 18.91 -5.16 14.95
CA HIS A 91 17.70 -5.68 15.61
C HIS A 91 16.42 -5.41 14.80
N GLU A 92 16.53 -5.47 13.47
CA GLU A 92 15.44 -5.19 12.54
C GLU A 92 15.09 -6.42 11.72
N SER A 93 13.81 -6.56 11.40
CA SER A 93 13.30 -7.55 10.44
C SER A 93 12.53 -6.83 9.34
N TYR A 94 12.69 -7.29 8.10
CA TYR A 94 12.12 -6.67 6.92
C TYR A 94 11.24 -7.67 6.17
N TYR A 95 9.98 -7.33 5.94
CA TYR A 95 9.17 -8.00 4.92
C TYR A 95 9.28 -7.21 3.62
N ILE A 96 9.63 -7.89 2.52
CA ILE A 96 9.93 -7.25 1.23
C ILE A 96 9.17 -7.97 0.11
N VAL A 97 8.35 -7.22 -0.63
CA VAL A 97 7.73 -7.68 -1.89
C VAL A 97 8.39 -6.92 -3.04
N ALA A 98 9.24 -7.61 -3.80
CA ALA A 98 10.01 -7.02 -4.91
C ALA A 98 9.82 -7.75 -6.26
N LYS A 99 9.19 -8.94 -6.25
CA LYS A 99 8.82 -9.61 -7.50
C LYS A 99 7.74 -8.77 -8.18
N PHE A 100 8.01 -8.34 -9.41
CA PHE A 100 7.13 -7.41 -10.10
C PHE A 100 5.72 -7.97 -10.36
N ILE A 101 5.61 -9.28 -10.57
CA ILE A 101 4.30 -9.94 -10.69
C ILE A 101 3.48 -9.85 -9.39
N ASP A 102 4.11 -9.98 -8.22
CA ASP A 102 3.43 -9.83 -6.92
C ASP A 102 2.96 -8.40 -6.71
N ILE A 103 3.75 -7.43 -7.19
CA ILE A 103 3.38 -6.02 -7.13
C ILE A 103 2.14 -5.76 -8.00
N LEU A 104 2.14 -6.25 -9.23
CA LEU A 104 1.05 -6.04 -10.19
C LEU A 104 -0.24 -6.76 -9.80
N ASP A 105 -0.13 -8.04 -9.43
CA ASP A 105 -1.30 -8.91 -9.29
C ASP A 105 -1.87 -8.91 -7.86
N ILE A 106 -1.10 -8.45 -6.87
CA ILE A 106 -1.49 -8.51 -5.46
C ILE A 106 -1.52 -7.13 -4.84
N LEU A 107 -0.37 -6.43 -4.79
CA LEU A 107 -0.28 -5.18 -4.03
C LEU A 107 -1.10 -4.04 -4.66
N ILE A 108 -1.03 -3.86 -5.98
CA ILE A 108 -1.78 -2.80 -6.67
C ILE A 108 -3.30 -3.02 -6.52
N PRO A 109 -3.87 -4.21 -6.77
CA PRO A 109 -5.28 -4.47 -6.54
C PRO A 109 -5.68 -4.29 -5.06
N LEU A 110 -4.88 -4.82 -4.13
CA LEU A 110 -5.16 -4.76 -2.70
C LEU A 110 -5.25 -3.31 -2.21
N PHE A 111 -4.26 -2.47 -2.49
CA PHE A 111 -4.26 -1.07 -2.06
C PHE A 111 -5.10 -0.14 -2.96
N SER A 112 -5.58 -0.63 -4.11
CA SER A 112 -6.64 0.07 -4.85
C SER A 112 -8.02 -0.14 -4.21
N LYS A 113 -8.27 -1.32 -3.62
CA LYS A 113 -9.53 -1.61 -2.88
C LYS A 113 -9.46 -1.10 -1.44
N TYR A 114 -8.46 -1.51 -0.68
CA TYR A 114 -8.21 -1.10 0.69
C TYR A 114 -7.24 0.09 0.71
N TYR A 115 -7.66 1.19 0.09
CA TYR A 115 -6.82 2.37 -0.09
C TYR A 115 -6.52 3.10 1.22
N PHE A 116 -5.35 3.76 1.25
CA PHE A 116 -4.90 4.62 2.34
C PHE A 116 -5.60 5.97 2.32
N THR A 117 -5.64 6.63 3.47
CA THR A 117 -6.19 8.00 3.61
C THR A 117 -5.17 9.01 4.13
N THR A 118 -3.97 8.59 4.54
CA THR A 118 -2.82 9.46 4.86
C THR A 118 -2.04 9.83 3.59
N SER A 119 -1.00 10.65 3.74
CA SER A 119 -0.05 10.98 2.68
C SER A 119 0.55 9.75 1.98
N LYS A 120 0.56 8.57 2.64
CA LYS A 120 1.02 7.31 2.03
C LYS A 120 0.18 6.90 0.81
N PHE A 121 -1.07 7.38 0.72
CA PHE A 121 -1.88 7.25 -0.49
C PHE A 121 -1.18 7.83 -1.71
N LEU A 122 -0.60 9.04 -1.59
CA LEU A 122 0.08 9.69 -2.70
C LEU A 122 1.34 8.92 -3.12
N ASP A 123 2.03 8.32 -2.14
CA ASP A 123 3.18 7.46 -2.41
C ASP A 123 2.78 6.17 -3.13
N PHE A 124 1.67 5.56 -2.73
CA PHE A 124 1.07 4.44 -3.46
C PHE A 124 0.69 4.82 -4.90
N GLN A 125 0.12 5.99 -5.13
CA GLN A 125 -0.26 6.43 -6.47
C GLN A 125 0.97 6.62 -7.37
N CYS A 126 2.03 7.25 -6.86
CA CYS A 126 3.33 7.32 -7.55
C CYS A 126 3.88 5.91 -7.86
N PHE A 127 3.85 5.01 -6.87
CA PHE A 127 4.32 3.64 -7.01
C PHE A 127 3.53 2.86 -8.07
N LYS A 128 2.20 2.99 -8.09
CA LYS A 128 1.30 2.40 -9.09
C LYS A 128 1.58 2.94 -10.49
N ALA A 129 1.76 4.25 -10.64
CA ALA A 129 2.10 4.87 -11.92
C ALA A 129 3.44 4.34 -12.47
N ALA A 130 4.47 4.25 -11.62
CA ALA A 130 5.76 3.67 -12.02
C ALA A 130 5.64 2.17 -12.39
N ALA A 131 4.76 1.42 -11.72
CA ALA A 131 4.49 0.03 -12.05
C ALA A 131 3.84 -0.11 -13.44
N GLU A 132 2.88 0.76 -13.77
CA GLU A 132 2.24 0.74 -15.09
C GLU A 132 3.22 1.05 -16.22
N ILE A 133 4.16 2.00 -16.03
CA ILE A 133 5.23 2.26 -17.02
C ILE A 133 6.10 1.01 -17.22
N ARG A 134 6.50 0.34 -16.13
CA ARG A 134 7.36 -0.86 -16.18
C ARG A 134 6.66 -2.08 -16.79
N LYS A 135 5.33 -2.10 -16.83
CA LYS A 135 4.50 -3.25 -17.20
C LYS A 135 4.81 -3.81 -18.58
N THR A 136 5.01 -2.93 -19.57
CA THR A 136 5.32 -3.31 -20.96
C THR A 136 6.65 -4.05 -21.04
N SER A 137 7.72 -3.44 -20.52
CA SER A 137 9.07 -4.02 -20.52
C SER A 137 9.13 -5.36 -19.77
N TYR A 138 8.35 -5.49 -18.69
CA TYR A 138 8.21 -6.75 -17.97
C TYR A 138 7.56 -7.85 -18.82
N LYS A 139 6.44 -7.56 -19.50
CA LYS A 139 5.76 -8.52 -20.38
C LYS A 139 6.64 -8.97 -21.54
N GLU A 140 7.40 -8.04 -22.10
CA GLU A 140 8.38 -8.27 -23.17
C GLU A 140 9.68 -8.92 -22.67
N LYS A 141 9.83 -9.15 -21.36
CA LYS A 141 11.03 -9.71 -20.71
C LYS A 141 12.31 -8.94 -21.05
N ARG A 142 12.21 -7.62 -21.23
CA ARG A 142 13.35 -6.73 -21.50
C ARG A 142 13.62 -5.79 -20.34
N LYS A 143 14.78 -5.14 -20.39
CA LYS A 143 15.10 -4.02 -19.50
C LYS A 143 14.28 -2.78 -19.86
N LEU A 144 14.14 -1.88 -18.90
CA LEU A 144 13.61 -0.54 -19.15
C LEU A 144 14.49 0.16 -20.19
N ASN A 145 13.87 0.82 -21.15
CA ASN A 145 14.60 1.74 -22.01
C ASN A 145 14.85 3.06 -21.27
N LYS A 146 15.65 3.96 -21.88
CA LYS A 146 16.05 5.23 -21.26
C LYS A 146 14.85 6.13 -20.94
N GLU A 147 13.85 6.16 -21.82
CA GLU A 147 12.66 6.98 -21.67
C GLU A 147 11.78 6.49 -20.51
N GLU A 148 11.48 5.19 -20.47
CA GLU A 148 10.73 4.56 -19.38
C GLU A 148 11.42 4.75 -18.03
N LEU A 149 12.76 4.59 -18.00
CA LEU A 149 13.53 4.81 -16.77
C LEU A 149 13.47 6.27 -16.33
N ASN A 150 13.62 7.22 -17.26
CA ASN A 150 13.53 8.65 -16.94
C ASN A 150 12.17 9.01 -16.33
N GLN A 151 11.07 8.55 -16.93
CA GLN A 151 9.72 8.79 -16.41
C GLN A 151 9.53 8.21 -15.01
N ILE A 152 10.04 7.00 -14.75
CA ILE A 152 10.00 6.39 -13.41
C ILE A 152 10.84 7.20 -12.40
N LEU A 153 11.99 7.75 -12.82
CA LEU A 153 12.84 8.56 -11.96
C LEU A 153 12.24 9.94 -11.65
N GLU A 154 11.51 10.54 -12.58
CA GLU A 154 10.72 11.76 -12.35
C GLU A 154 9.63 11.51 -11.30
N ILE A 155 8.90 10.40 -11.40
CA ILE A 155 7.92 9.99 -10.37
C ILE A 155 8.60 9.77 -9.02
N LYS A 156 9.76 9.09 -9.00
CA LYS A 156 10.53 8.87 -7.77
C LYS A 156 10.96 10.20 -7.12
N ALA A 157 11.19 11.25 -7.91
CA ALA A 157 11.62 12.55 -7.41
C ALA A 157 10.52 13.28 -6.62
N THR A 158 9.25 12.91 -6.78
CA THR A 158 8.10 13.55 -6.12
C THR A 158 7.45 12.68 -5.03
N MET A 159 8.10 11.58 -4.64
CA MET A 159 7.55 10.56 -3.73
C MET A 159 8.24 10.57 -2.34
N ASN A 160 7.53 10.08 -1.32
CA ASN A 160 8.00 9.96 0.06
C ASN A 160 8.46 11.32 0.61
N SER A 161 9.66 11.38 1.20
CA SER A 161 10.25 12.61 1.76
C SER A 161 10.62 13.68 0.72
N LYS A 162 10.61 13.35 -0.58
CA LYS A 162 10.94 14.31 -1.64
C LYS A 162 9.73 15.10 -2.13
N ARG A 163 8.53 14.76 -1.67
CA ARG A 163 7.30 15.46 -2.05
C ARG A 163 7.28 16.86 -1.42
N SER A 164 7.37 17.89 -2.25
CA SER A 164 7.29 19.30 -1.85
C SER A 164 5.85 19.81 -1.75
N GLU A 165 4.96 19.27 -2.59
CA GLU A 165 3.55 19.68 -2.66
C GLU A 165 2.66 18.63 -2.01
N PHE A 166 1.89 19.05 -1.02
CA PHE A 166 0.91 18.22 -0.33
C PHE A 166 -0.36 19.03 -0.12
N ASP A 167 -1.43 18.66 -0.80
CA ASP A 167 -2.79 19.10 -0.47
C ASP A 167 -3.54 17.95 0.18
N MET A 168 -4.15 18.23 1.33
CA MET A 168 -5.02 17.30 2.04
C MET A 168 -6.26 16.93 1.23
N ASN A 169 -6.71 17.81 0.32
CA ASN A 169 -7.87 17.57 -0.54
C ASN A 169 -7.62 16.45 -1.58
N ASP A 170 -6.36 16.15 -1.89
CA ASP A 170 -5.99 15.05 -2.78
C ASP A 170 -6.15 13.68 -2.12
N LEU A 171 -6.39 13.64 -0.80
CA LEU A 171 -6.51 12.40 -0.05
C LEU A 171 -7.94 11.87 -0.08
N PRO A 172 -8.12 10.57 -0.38
CA PRO A 172 -9.44 9.99 -0.49
C PRO A 172 -10.09 9.84 0.89
N LYS A 173 -11.43 9.84 0.90
CA LYS A 173 -12.21 9.58 2.10
C LYS A 173 -12.65 8.13 2.14
N ARG A 174 -12.10 7.40 3.11
CA ARG A 174 -12.54 6.05 3.50
C ARG A 174 -13.12 6.03 4.89
N PHE A 175 -14.12 5.16 5.11
CA PHE A 175 -14.58 4.78 6.45
C PHE A 175 -13.41 4.17 7.24
N LEU A 176 -13.37 4.46 8.54
CA LEU A 176 -12.43 3.85 9.45
C LEU A 176 -13.16 2.67 10.11
N SER A 177 -12.88 1.45 9.65
CA SER A 177 -13.43 0.25 10.27
C SER A 177 -12.66 -0.10 11.55
N PRO A 178 -13.25 -0.91 12.46
CA PRO A 178 -12.53 -1.43 13.62
C PRO A 178 -11.23 -2.17 13.23
N SER A 179 -11.26 -3.03 12.21
CA SER A 179 -10.09 -3.79 11.77
C SER A 179 -8.96 -2.90 11.26
N ARG A 180 -9.29 -1.90 10.44
CA ARG A 180 -8.32 -0.92 9.94
C ARG A 180 -7.73 -0.08 11.07
N LEU A 181 -8.56 0.33 12.03
CA LEU A 181 -8.10 1.09 13.19
C LEU A 181 -7.13 0.26 14.04
N ILE A 182 -7.45 -1.00 14.31
CA ILE A 182 -6.56 -1.91 15.06
C ILE A 182 -5.22 -2.03 14.34
N GLY A 183 -5.21 -2.30 13.03
CA GLY A 183 -3.97 -2.40 12.26
C GLY A 183 -3.14 -1.11 12.33
N PHE A 184 -3.78 0.05 12.26
CA PHE A 184 -3.08 1.33 12.40
C PHE A 184 -2.50 1.54 13.80
N ILE A 185 -3.26 1.19 14.86
CA ILE A 185 -2.81 1.27 16.26
C ILE A 185 -1.65 0.31 16.52
N GLU A 186 -1.64 -0.88 15.93
CA GLU A 186 -0.53 -1.83 16.10
C GLU A 186 0.78 -1.36 15.46
N GLY A 187 0.73 -0.41 14.51
CA GLY A 187 1.91 0.26 13.99
C GLY A 187 2.27 1.54 14.76
N ASP A 188 1.37 2.53 14.75
CA ASP A 188 1.66 3.89 15.23
C ASP A 188 1.10 4.20 16.65
N GLY A 189 0.47 3.21 17.29
CA GLY A 189 -0.14 3.33 18.61
C GLY A 189 0.81 2.95 19.75
N ALA A 190 0.53 3.49 20.93
CA ALA A 190 1.24 3.19 22.16
C ALA A 190 0.27 3.18 23.33
N PHE A 191 0.27 2.08 24.10
CA PHE A 191 -0.42 2.00 25.39
C PHE A 191 0.56 2.36 26.50
N CYS A 192 0.23 3.35 27.31
CA CYS A 192 1.09 3.81 28.40
C CYS A 192 0.26 4.19 29.62
N ILE A 193 0.93 4.32 30.77
CA ILE A 193 0.31 4.69 32.05
C ILE A 193 1.04 5.94 32.59
N PRO A 194 0.91 7.11 31.93
CA PRO A 194 1.44 8.36 32.49
C PRO A 194 0.69 8.69 33.78
N ASN A 195 1.42 8.88 34.88
CA ASN A 195 0.85 9.28 36.18
C ASN A 195 -0.32 8.38 36.64
N MET A 196 -0.19 7.06 36.49
CA MET A 196 -1.23 6.09 36.86
C MET A 196 -2.55 6.19 36.06
N ILE A 197 -2.54 6.86 34.89
CA ILE A 197 -3.70 6.99 34.01
C ILE A 197 -3.48 6.14 32.75
N PRO A 198 -4.24 5.05 32.54
CA PRO A 198 -4.19 4.28 31.29
C PRO A 198 -4.51 5.18 30.10
N THR A 199 -3.59 5.22 29.12
CA THR A 199 -3.65 6.11 27.97
C THR A 199 -3.30 5.34 26.70
N LEU A 200 -4.15 5.45 25.68
CA LEU A 200 -3.79 5.11 24.30
C LEU A 200 -3.33 6.39 23.59
N SER A 201 -2.11 6.38 23.09
CA SER A 201 -1.55 7.46 22.28
C SER A 201 -1.33 6.97 20.85
N ILE A 202 -1.67 7.78 19.85
CA ILE A 202 -1.37 7.52 18.44
C ILE A 202 -0.47 8.66 17.98
N LYS A 203 0.69 8.34 17.41
CA LYS A 203 1.65 9.33 16.91
C LYS A 203 1.65 9.32 15.39
N GLN A 204 1.62 10.51 14.80
CA GLN A 204 1.54 10.69 13.36
C GLN A 204 1.99 12.11 13.00
N HIS A 205 2.54 12.27 11.79
CA HIS A 205 3.02 13.54 11.29
C HIS A 205 1.87 14.55 11.09
N SER A 206 2.11 15.84 11.36
CA SER A 206 1.09 16.91 11.31
C SER A 206 0.34 17.02 9.98
N LYS A 207 1.03 16.74 8.86
CA LYS A 207 0.42 16.66 7.51
C LYS A 207 -0.80 15.70 7.43
N ASN A 208 -0.89 14.73 8.33
CA ASN A 208 -1.99 13.75 8.38
C ASN A 208 -3.02 14.07 9.48
N ILE A 209 -3.13 15.34 9.92
CA ILE A 209 -4.03 15.76 11.02
C ILE A 209 -5.51 15.39 10.79
N HIS A 210 -5.95 15.33 9.54
CA HIS A 210 -7.32 14.90 9.18
C HIS A 210 -7.63 13.46 9.58
N PHE A 211 -6.60 12.60 9.69
CA PHE A 211 -6.79 11.24 10.17
C PHE A 211 -7.23 11.23 11.65
N TYR A 212 -6.65 12.10 12.48
CA TYR A 212 -7.08 12.25 13.87
C TYR A 212 -8.50 12.78 13.99
N MET A 213 -8.90 13.71 13.13
CA MET A 213 -10.28 14.20 13.11
C MET A 213 -11.28 13.08 12.81
N LYS A 214 -10.89 12.06 12.05
CA LYS A 214 -11.75 10.86 11.87
C LYS A 214 -11.80 9.98 13.11
N LEU A 215 -10.68 9.82 13.83
CA LEU A 215 -10.63 9.05 15.08
C LEU A 215 -11.55 9.62 16.15
N LEU A 216 -11.69 10.95 16.22
CA LEU A 216 -12.61 11.61 17.17
C LEU A 216 -14.10 11.35 16.88
N ASN A 217 -14.42 10.94 15.65
CA ASN A 217 -15.79 10.67 15.20
C ASN A 217 -16.06 9.17 15.01
N PHE A 218 -15.14 8.29 15.43
CA PHE A 218 -15.27 6.83 15.42
C PHE A 218 -15.99 6.35 16.67
#